data_AF-A0A3M2T1P8-F1
#
_entry.id   AF-A0A3M2T1P8-F1
#
_cell.length_a   1.000
_cell.length_b   1.000
_cell.length_c   1.000
_cell.angle_alpha   90.00
_cell.angle_beta   90.00
_cell.angle_gamma   90.00
#
_symmetry.space_group_name_H-M   'P 1'
#
loop_
_entity.id
_entity.type
_entity.pdbx_description
1 polymer ?
#
loop_
_entity_poly.entity_id
_entity_poly.type
_entity_poly.pdbx_seq_one_letter_code
_entity_poly.pdbx_strand_id
1 'polypeptide(L)'
;MTAPLAMAFLVYHTYLIWAGMTTNESGKWAELKDDVADGLVFRSTKREVYGEAMSPPSSSPSWPGCSEQVLILTDGEPPTEGFAMSSTSGEVVQEGKPDTQIDRRWMRVRSMKDVDNIYDLGFWDNLRDALRLRIQR
;
A
#
# COMPACT_ATOMS: atom_id res chain seq x y z
N MET A 1 38.68 11.56 -3.67
CA MET A 1 37.60 11.70 -4.67
C MET A 1 36.38 10.87 -4.26
N THR A 2 35.85 11.08 -3.05
CA THR A 2 34.72 10.30 -2.48
C THR A 2 33.50 11.19 -2.18
N ALA A 3 33.67 12.52 -2.24
CA ALA A 3 32.61 13.49 -2.03
C ALA A 3 31.35 13.27 -2.89
N PRO A 4 31.42 12.99 -4.22
CA PRO A 4 30.20 12.83 -5.02
C PRO A 4 29.41 11.55 -4.64
N LEU A 5 30.12 10.47 -4.28
CA LEU A 5 29.48 9.22 -3.85
C LEU A 5 28.74 9.42 -2.53
N ALA A 6 29.39 10.06 -1.55
CA ALA A 6 28.76 10.38 -0.26
C ALA A 6 27.53 11.29 -0.45
N MET A 7 27.60 12.28 -1.35
CA MET A 7 26.48 13.16 -1.67
C MET A 7 25.29 12.39 -2.27
N ALA A 8 25.56 11.46 -3.21
CA ALA A 8 24.51 10.64 -3.81
C ALA A 8 23.80 9.77 -2.76
N PHE A 9 24.56 9.14 -1.85
CA PHE A 9 23.97 8.37 -0.74
C PHE A 9 23.13 9.25 0.18
N LEU A 10 23.59 10.46 0.50
CA LEU A 10 22.85 11.38 1.36
C LEU A 10 21.52 11.82 0.73
N VAL A 11 21.53 12.18 -0.56
CA VAL A 11 20.32 12.56 -1.30
C VAL A 11 19.33 11.40 -1.35
N TYR A 12 19.81 10.17 -1.62
CA TYR A 12 18.95 8.99 -1.65
C TYR A 12 18.29 8.70 -0.30
N HIS A 13 19.03 8.79 0.81
CA HIS A 13 18.44 8.58 2.14
C HIS A 13 17.49 9.70 2.54
N THR A 14 17.75 10.94 2.11
CA THR A 14 16.82 12.06 2.31
C THR A 14 15.50 11.80 1.57
N TYR A 15 15.56 11.25 0.36
CA TYR A 15 14.39 10.81 -0.40
C TYR A 15 13.63 9.67 0.30
N LEU A 16 14.32 8.67 0.84
CA LEU A 16 13.68 7.58 1.60
C LEU A 16 12.90 8.10 2.82
N ILE A 17 13.47 9.05 3.56
CA ILE A 17 12.80 9.71 4.69
C ILE A 17 11.57 10.50 4.19
N TRP A 18 11.70 11.20 3.07
CA TRP A 18 10.59 11.95 2.47
C TRP A 18 9.44 11.06 2.02
N ALA A 19 9.74 9.91 1.43
CA ALA A 19 8.74 8.95 0.99
C ALA A 19 8.20 8.05 2.13
N GLY A 20 8.80 8.11 3.33
CA GLY A 20 8.40 7.26 4.46
C GLY A 20 8.61 5.78 4.18
N MET A 21 9.74 5.41 3.57
CA MET A 21 10.04 4.02 3.21
C MET A 21 11.50 3.67 3.46
N THR A 22 11.76 2.40 3.78
CA THR A 22 13.11 1.82 3.84
C THR A 22 13.60 1.42 2.46
N THR A 23 14.90 1.17 2.31
CA THR A 23 15.49 0.71 1.03
C THR A 23 14.82 -0.57 0.52
N ASN A 24 14.53 -1.52 1.42
CA ASN A 24 13.83 -2.77 1.05
C ASN A 24 12.41 -2.48 0.54
N GLU A 25 11.68 -1.60 1.21
CA GLU A 25 10.33 -1.21 0.78
C GLU A 25 10.35 -0.42 -0.52
N SER A 26 11.35 0.41 -0.76
CA SER A 26 11.49 1.15 -2.02
C SER A 26 11.60 0.23 -3.24
N GLY A 27 12.17 -0.97 -3.06
CA GLY A 27 12.18 -2.03 -4.07
C GLY A 27 10.77 -2.60 -4.31
N LYS A 28 10.04 -2.92 -3.23
CA LYS A 28 8.65 -3.40 -3.32
C LYS A 28 7.72 -2.37 -3.97
N TRP A 29 7.92 -1.09 -3.68
CA TRP A 29 7.16 -0.01 -4.32
C TRP A 29 7.50 0.14 -5.80
N ALA A 30 8.73 -0.18 -6.21
CA ALA A 30 9.12 -0.21 -7.61
C ALA A 30 8.46 -1.38 -8.35
N GLU A 31 8.45 -2.57 -7.75
CA GLU A 31 7.73 -3.75 -8.27
C GLU A 31 6.23 -3.44 -8.41
N LEU A 32 5.60 -2.93 -7.35
CA LEU A 32 4.19 -2.54 -7.38
C LEU A 32 3.89 -1.47 -8.43
N LYS A 33 4.80 -0.52 -8.66
CA LYS A 33 4.63 0.51 -9.71
C LYS A 33 4.61 -0.12 -11.09
N ASP A 34 5.41 -1.14 -11.32
CA ASP A 34 5.44 -1.86 -12.60
C ASP A 34 4.13 -2.67 -12.75
N ASP A 35 3.65 -3.33 -11.70
CA ASP A 35 2.33 -4.01 -11.68
C ASP A 35 1.15 -3.04 -11.92
N VAL A 36 1.24 -1.81 -11.39
CA VAL A 36 0.26 -0.74 -11.64
C VAL A 36 0.33 -0.26 -13.08
N ALA A 37 1.51 -0.22 -13.70
CA ALA A 37 1.68 0.17 -15.10
C ALA A 37 1.10 -0.88 -16.05
N ASP A 38 1.28 -2.15 -15.74
CA ASP A 38 0.59 -3.27 -16.40
C ASP A 38 -0.91 -3.29 -16.05
N GLY A 39 -1.24 -2.64 -14.93
CA GLY A 39 -2.58 -2.43 -14.39
C GLY A 39 -3.24 -3.73 -13.95
N LEU A 40 -2.42 -4.56 -13.32
CA LEU A 40 -2.76 -5.77 -12.59
C LEU A 40 -3.33 -5.45 -11.19
N VAL A 41 -3.22 -4.19 -10.76
CA VAL A 41 -3.55 -3.78 -9.39
C VAL A 41 -4.93 -3.15 -9.29
N PHE A 42 -5.74 -3.68 -8.38
CA PHE A 42 -7.06 -3.14 -8.04
C PHE A 42 -7.10 -2.74 -6.56
N ARG A 43 -7.77 -1.63 -6.27
CA ARG A 43 -8.00 -1.12 -4.92
C ARG A 43 -9.49 -1.18 -4.56
N SER A 44 -9.79 -1.46 -3.31
CA SER A 44 -11.11 -1.29 -2.70
C SER A 44 -10.96 -0.85 -1.24
N THR A 45 -12.08 -0.56 -0.57
CA THR A 45 -12.11 -0.19 0.85
C THR A 45 -12.48 -1.40 1.71
N LYS A 46 -11.80 -1.59 2.85
CA LYS A 46 -12.06 -2.68 3.81
C LYS A 46 -13.53 -2.79 4.20
N ARG A 47 -14.20 -1.65 4.39
CA ARG A 47 -15.63 -1.56 4.67
C ARG A 47 -16.50 -2.13 3.55
N GLU A 48 -16.11 -1.92 2.30
CA GLU A 48 -16.84 -2.43 1.14
C GLU A 48 -16.58 -3.92 0.93
N VAL A 49 -15.39 -4.43 1.25
CA VAL A 49 -15.03 -5.84 1.04
C VAL A 49 -15.48 -6.73 2.19
N TYR A 50 -15.19 -6.35 3.44
CA TYR A 50 -15.44 -7.18 4.64
C TYR A 50 -16.68 -6.76 5.44
N GLY A 51 -17.34 -5.65 5.07
CA GLY A 51 -18.45 -5.07 5.83
C GLY A 51 -18.01 -4.41 7.14
N GLU A 52 -18.98 -3.89 7.90
CA GLU A 52 -18.74 -3.16 9.16
C GLU A 52 -18.00 -4.00 10.22
N ALA A 53 -18.08 -5.33 10.12
CA ALA A 53 -17.54 -6.30 11.07
C ALA A 53 -16.01 -6.25 11.23
N MET A 54 -15.28 -5.73 10.22
CA MET A 54 -13.81 -5.64 10.23
C MET A 54 -13.31 -4.20 10.10
N SER A 55 -14.16 -3.22 10.42
CA SER A 55 -13.69 -1.82 10.55
C SER A 55 -12.64 -1.76 11.65
N PRO A 56 -11.55 -1.00 11.46
CA PRO A 56 -10.53 -0.85 12.49
C PRO A 56 -11.19 -0.35 13.78
N PRO A 57 -10.81 -0.91 14.95
CA PRO A 57 -11.33 -0.42 16.21
C PRO A 57 -11.07 1.09 16.31
N SER A 58 -11.99 1.85 16.91
CA SER A 58 -11.84 3.30 17.11
C SER A 58 -10.57 3.67 17.90
N SER A 59 -9.93 2.68 18.53
CA SER A 59 -8.67 2.77 19.28
C SER A 59 -7.45 2.25 18.51
N SER A 60 -7.44 2.28 17.17
CA SER A 60 -6.25 1.94 16.40
C SER A 60 -5.04 2.74 16.89
N PRO A 61 -3.86 2.11 17.00
CA PRO A 61 -2.66 2.81 17.43
C PRO A 61 -2.38 3.98 16.50
N SER A 62 -1.84 5.07 17.04
CA SER A 62 -1.46 6.25 16.25
C SER A 62 -0.37 5.93 15.21
N TRP A 63 0.32 4.79 15.38
CA TRP A 63 1.37 4.29 14.52
C TRP A 63 1.60 2.78 14.68
N PRO A 64 1.82 2.01 13.59
CA PRO A 64 1.63 2.36 12.19
C PRO A 64 0.17 2.68 11.86
N GLY A 65 -0.07 3.51 10.85
CA GLY A 65 -1.43 3.89 10.45
C GLY A 65 -2.26 2.67 10.02
N CYS A 66 -3.53 2.62 10.39
CA CYS A 66 -4.46 1.66 9.79
C CYS A 66 -4.97 2.23 8.47
N SER A 67 -4.60 1.64 7.34
CA SER A 67 -5.28 1.97 6.08
C SER A 67 -6.60 1.22 5.97
N GLU A 68 -7.62 1.94 5.53
CA GLU A 68 -8.89 1.38 5.08
C GLU A 68 -8.80 0.81 3.66
N GLN A 69 -7.65 0.95 2.98
CA GLN A 69 -7.45 0.43 1.64
C GLN A 69 -7.12 -1.07 1.66
N VAL A 70 -7.59 -1.75 0.63
CA VAL A 70 -7.24 -3.12 0.28
C VAL A 70 -6.74 -3.10 -1.15
N LEU A 71 -5.57 -3.67 -1.38
CA LEU A 71 -4.97 -3.83 -2.70
C LEU A 71 -4.93 -5.32 -3.04
N ILE A 72 -5.26 -5.63 -4.28
CA ILE A 72 -5.11 -6.98 -4.83
C ILE A 72 -4.34 -6.90 -6.14
N LEU A 73 -3.51 -7.91 -6.39
CA LEU A 73 -2.96 -8.19 -7.70
C LEU A 73 -3.82 -9.26 -8.37
N THR A 74 -4.20 -9.02 -9.63
CA THR A 74 -4.89 -9.99 -10.50
C THR A 74 -4.17 -10.06 -11.85
N ASP A 75 -4.46 -11.07 -12.68
CA ASP A 75 -3.88 -11.23 -14.03
C ASP A 75 -4.44 -10.22 -15.07
N GLY A 76 -4.88 -9.03 -14.63
CA GLY A 76 -5.37 -7.94 -15.48
C GLY A 76 -6.88 -7.87 -15.65
N GLU A 77 -7.61 -8.92 -15.26
CA GLU A 77 -9.08 -8.91 -15.20
C GLU A 77 -9.59 -8.39 -13.84
N PRO A 78 -10.70 -7.63 -13.82
CA PRO A 78 -11.28 -7.15 -12.57
C PRO A 78 -11.86 -8.31 -11.75
N PRO A 79 -11.77 -8.24 -10.41
CA PRO A 79 -12.34 -9.26 -9.53
C PRO A 79 -13.86 -9.36 -9.69
N THR A 80 -14.37 -10.57 -9.57
CA THR A 80 -15.79 -10.91 -9.75
C THR A 80 -16.51 -11.02 -8.41
N GLU A 81 -17.81 -10.73 -8.34
CA GLU A 81 -18.63 -10.90 -7.13
C GLU A 81 -18.52 -12.35 -6.60
N GLY A 82 -18.26 -12.53 -5.30
CA GLY A 82 -17.88 -13.83 -4.72
C GLY A 82 -16.38 -13.98 -4.41
N PHE A 83 -15.60 -12.93 -4.64
CA PHE A 83 -14.21 -12.81 -4.21
C PHE A 83 -14.09 -12.90 -2.68
N ALA A 84 -13.80 -14.09 -2.16
CA ALA A 84 -13.48 -14.29 -0.76
C ALA A 84 -11.96 -14.33 -0.60
N MET A 85 -11.36 -13.23 -0.13
CA MET A 85 -9.99 -13.30 0.37
C MET A 85 -10.00 -14.22 1.60
N SER A 86 -9.20 -15.29 1.54
CA SER A 86 -8.96 -16.12 2.70
C SER A 86 -8.38 -15.24 3.80
N SER A 87 -9.09 -15.09 4.92
CA SER A 87 -8.64 -14.28 6.07
C SER A 87 -7.27 -14.70 6.63
N THR A 88 -6.74 -15.84 6.19
CA THR A 88 -5.52 -16.48 6.69
C THR A 88 -4.37 -16.50 5.68
N SER A 89 -4.63 -16.26 4.39
CA SER A 89 -3.59 -16.30 3.34
C SER A 89 -3.79 -15.11 2.41
N GLY A 90 -2.72 -14.37 2.09
CA GLY A 90 -2.72 -13.29 1.10
C GLY A 90 -2.96 -13.76 -0.34
N GLU A 91 -3.46 -14.98 -0.50
CA GLU A 91 -3.75 -15.62 -1.76
C GLU A 91 -5.22 -15.36 -2.13
N VAL A 92 -5.37 -14.78 -3.31
CA VAL A 92 -6.65 -14.50 -3.94
C VAL A 92 -7.19 -15.81 -4.50
N VAL A 93 -8.17 -16.41 -3.84
CA VAL A 93 -8.90 -17.57 -4.38
C VAL A 93 -10.10 -17.04 -5.15
N GLN A 94 -9.94 -16.90 -6.46
CA GLN A 94 -11.07 -16.67 -7.35
C GLN A 94 -11.83 -18.00 -7.49
N GLU A 95 -12.90 -18.19 -6.72
CA GLU A 95 -13.82 -19.31 -6.96
C GLU A 95 -14.49 -19.09 -8.33
N GLY A 96 -13.92 -19.73 -9.35
CA GLY A 96 -14.34 -19.60 -10.74
C GLY A 96 -15.76 -20.10 -10.96
N LYS A 97 -16.75 -19.23 -10.77
CA LYS A 97 -18.05 -19.33 -11.43
C LYS A 97 -18.04 -18.43 -12.66
N PRO A 98 -18.11 -19.00 -13.88
CA PRO A 98 -17.86 -18.29 -15.14
C PRO A 98 -18.96 -17.29 -15.57
N ASP A 99 -19.91 -16.96 -14.69
CA ASP A 99 -21.07 -16.11 -14.99
C ASP A 99 -21.36 -15.08 -13.89
N THR A 100 -20.34 -14.73 -13.10
CA THR A 100 -20.54 -13.87 -11.94
C THR A 100 -20.25 -12.41 -12.31
N GLN A 101 -21.01 -11.47 -11.75
CA GLN A 101 -20.97 -10.05 -12.12
C GLN A 101 -19.64 -9.42 -11.69
N ILE A 102 -19.07 -8.53 -12.51
CA ILE A 102 -17.86 -7.76 -12.14
C ILE A 102 -18.18 -6.93 -10.89
N ASP A 103 -17.36 -7.07 -9.85
CA ASP A 103 -17.57 -6.32 -8.62
C ASP A 103 -17.14 -4.85 -8.82
N ARG A 104 -18.13 -3.95 -8.77
CA ARG A 104 -17.93 -2.50 -8.96
C ARG A 104 -17.21 -1.82 -7.80
N ARG A 105 -17.03 -2.50 -6.66
CA ARG A 105 -16.30 -1.98 -5.49
C ARG A 105 -14.80 -1.90 -5.72
N TRP A 106 -14.29 -2.58 -6.74
CA TRP A 106 -12.88 -2.60 -7.09
C TRP A 106 -12.58 -1.59 -8.18
N MET A 107 -11.71 -0.64 -7.85
CA MET A 107 -11.20 0.35 -8.79
C MET A 107 -9.79 -0.03 -9.21
N ARG A 108 -9.54 -0.11 -10.53
CA ARG A 108 -8.19 -0.29 -11.05
C ARG A 108 -7.31 0.89 -10.65
N VAL A 109 -6.16 0.59 -10.04
CA VAL A 109 -5.15 1.58 -9.70
C VAL A 109 -4.44 1.99 -10.99
N ARG A 110 -4.40 3.29 -11.27
CA ARG A 110 -3.73 3.83 -12.48
C ARG A 110 -2.40 4.50 -12.16
N SER A 111 -2.16 4.81 -10.90
CA SER A 111 -0.98 5.53 -10.46
C SER A 111 -0.60 5.14 -9.04
N MET A 112 0.69 5.18 -8.72
CA MET A 112 1.16 5.01 -7.34
C MET A 112 0.64 6.08 -6.39
N LYS A 113 0.18 7.22 -6.91
CA LYS A 113 -0.49 8.27 -6.11
C LYS A 113 -1.83 7.82 -5.53
N ASP A 114 -2.44 6.79 -6.11
CA ASP A 114 -3.71 6.21 -5.66
C ASP A 114 -3.51 5.16 -4.54
N VAL A 115 -2.26 4.88 -4.17
CA VAL A 115 -1.90 3.89 -3.17
C VAL A 115 -1.39 4.60 -1.91
N ASP A 116 -2.07 4.39 -0.78
CA ASP A 116 -1.67 4.97 0.49
C ASP A 116 -0.45 4.23 1.06
N ASN A 117 0.59 4.97 1.43
CA ASN A 117 1.68 4.43 2.22
C ASN A 117 1.35 4.57 3.72
N ILE A 118 1.01 3.46 4.39
CA ILE A 118 0.73 3.45 5.84
C ILE A 118 1.94 3.80 6.71
N TYR A 119 3.14 3.75 6.12
CA TYR A 119 4.41 4.13 6.75
C TYR A 119 4.83 5.56 6.43
N ASP A 120 4.05 6.34 5.68
CA ASP A 120 4.35 7.74 5.46
C ASP A 120 3.64 8.61 6.50
N LEU A 121 4.39 9.19 7.44
CA LEU A 121 3.90 10.19 8.39
C LEU A 121 3.98 11.62 7.85
N GLY A 122 4.53 11.79 6.64
CA GLY A 122 4.98 13.05 6.08
C GLY A 122 6.44 13.34 6.45
N PHE A 123 7.13 14.06 5.56
CA PHE A 123 8.58 14.29 5.62
C PHE A 123 9.12 14.66 7.01
N TRP A 124 8.48 15.59 7.72
CA TRP A 124 8.97 16.06 9.02
C TRP A 124 8.81 15.06 10.15
N ASP A 125 7.72 14.30 10.16
CA ASP A 125 7.49 13.28 11.18
C ASP A 125 8.36 12.05 10.89
N ASN A 126 8.52 11.66 9.61
CA ASN A 126 9.48 10.64 9.20
C ASN A 126 10.92 11.02 9.57
N LEU A 127 11.30 12.29 9.38
CA LEU A 127 12.64 12.78 9.74
C LEU A 127 12.86 12.74 11.26
N ARG A 128 11.85 13.13 12.05
CA ARG A 128 11.91 13.02 13.51
C ARG A 128 12.02 11.57 13.95
N ASP A 129 11.24 10.66 13.36
CA ASP A 129 11.31 9.23 13.64
C ASP A 129 12.70 8.66 13.33
N ALA A 130 13.25 8.96 12.15
CA ALA A 130 14.58 8.53 11.74
C ALA A 130 15.70 9.05 12.68
N LEU A 131 15.52 10.27 13.22
CA LEU A 131 16.43 10.87 14.20
C LEU A 131 16.14 10.45 15.65
N ARG A 132 15.17 9.54 15.87
CA ARG A 132 14.69 9.09 17.20
C ARG A 132 14.23 10.25 18.09
N LEU A 133 13.74 11.32 17.48
CA LEU A 133 13.13 12.45 18.16
C LEU A 133 11.67 12.12 18.46
N ARG A 134 11.15 12.66 19.57
CA ARG A 134 9.76 12.43 19.98
C ARG A 134 8.81 13.02 18.94
N ILE A 135 8.03 12.16 18.30
CA ILE A 135 6.92 12.54 17.43
C ILE A 135 5.78 13.00 18.36
N GLN A 136 5.47 14.29 18.36
CA GLN A 136 4.28 14.81 19.04
C GLN A 136 3.13 14.80 18.03
N ARG A 137 2.19 13.87 18.21
CA ARG A 137 0.83 13.95 17.66
C ARG A 137 -0.15 14.02 18.82
#